data_AF-A0A1L7NP10-F1
#
_entry.id   AF-A0A1L7NP10-F1
#
_cell.length_a   1.000
_cell.length_b   1.000
_cell.length_c   1.000
_cell.angle_alpha   90.00
_cell.angle_beta   90.00
_cell.angle_gamma   90.00
#
_symmetry.space_group_name_H-M   'P 1'
#
loop_
_entity.id
_entity.type
_entity.pdbx_description
1 polymer ?
#
loop_
_entity_poly.entity_id
_entity_poly.type
_entity_poly.pdbx_seq_one_letter_code
_entity_poly.pdbx_strand_id
1 'polypeptide(L)'
;MLVKKWKAIDPTVRDYLIAVPIALMLVALVILGDYHYSPDKVTRPAGEVKSLVLHDSAFSTITTLETTDGWYQLEGAVSGAKGDVVSIQAQGAYRKACIASQDRRRVTIFAEYDLNSNAQSVKSRDR
;
A
#
# COMPACT_ATOMS: atom_id res chain seq x y z
N MET A 1 -14.18 5.11 52.55
CA MET A 1 -13.14 4.09 52.84
C MET A 1 -12.29 3.72 51.62
N LEU A 2 -12.89 3.58 50.43
CA LEU A 2 -12.21 3.23 49.16
C LEU A 2 -11.08 4.20 48.75
N VAL A 3 -11.30 5.52 48.83
CA VAL A 3 -10.30 6.53 48.44
C VAL A 3 -9.04 6.49 49.32
N LYS A 4 -9.18 6.15 50.60
CA LYS A 4 -8.03 5.98 51.52
C LYS A 4 -7.22 4.72 51.18
N LYS A 5 -7.90 3.62 50.81
CA LYS A 5 -7.23 2.40 50.34
C LYS A 5 -6.53 2.62 49.00
N TRP A 6 -7.11 3.41 48.10
CA TRP A 6 -6.54 3.74 46.79
C TRP A 6 -5.27 4.60 46.87
N LYS A 7 -5.18 5.50 47.86
CA LYS A 7 -3.96 6.27 48.17
C LYS A 7 -2.86 5.46 48.87
N ALA A 8 -3.21 4.32 49.47
CA ALA A 8 -2.26 3.43 50.15
C ALA A 8 -1.63 2.38 49.21
N ILE A 9 -2.09 2.29 47.96
CA ILE A 9 -1.50 1.46 46.92
C ILE A 9 -0.22 2.15 46.43
N ASP A 10 0.82 1.35 46.20
CA ASP A 10 2.08 1.81 45.63
C ASP A 10 1.81 2.66 44.36
N PRO A 11 2.38 3.88 44.28
CA PRO A 11 2.11 4.79 43.18
C PRO A 11 2.39 4.15 41.82
N THR A 12 3.40 3.30 41.73
CA THR A 12 3.78 2.59 40.50
C THR A 12 2.67 1.64 40.04
N VAL A 13 2.10 0.87 40.97
CA VAL A 13 1.02 -0.08 40.69
C VAL A 13 -0.26 0.66 40.31
N ARG A 14 -0.55 1.77 40.98
CA ARG A 14 -1.70 2.62 40.67
C ARG A 14 -1.60 3.21 39.27
N ASP A 15 -0.42 3.66 38.87
CA ASP A 15 -0.20 4.26 37.57
C ASP A 15 -0.32 3.20 36.45
N TYR A 16 0.16 1.97 36.66
CA TYR A 16 -0.09 0.86 35.73
C TYR A 16 -1.58 0.50 35.61
N LEU A 17 -2.33 0.49 36.72
CA LEU A 17 -3.77 0.19 36.71
C LEU A 17 -4.59 1.21 35.89
N ILE A 18 -4.06 2.42 35.67
CA ILE A 18 -4.70 3.45 34.85
C ILE A 18 -4.11 3.45 33.43
N ALA A 19 -2.78 3.40 33.30
CA ALA A 19 -2.09 3.53 32.03
C ALA A 19 -2.32 2.33 31.10
N VAL A 20 -2.33 1.11 31.63
CA VAL A 20 -2.53 -0.12 30.84
C VAL A 20 -3.90 -0.16 30.15
N PRO A 21 -5.04 0.05 30.83
CA PRO A 21 -6.33 0.06 30.15
C PRO A 21 -6.47 1.20 29.14
N ILE A 22 -5.89 2.38 29.40
CA ILE A 22 -5.88 3.48 28.43
C ILE A 22 -5.09 3.09 27.18
N ALA A 23 -3.89 2.53 27.35
CA ALA A 23 -3.06 2.09 26.24
C ALA A 23 -3.76 0.99 25.41
N LEU A 24 -4.41 0.02 26.06
CA LEU A 24 -5.20 -1.01 25.38
C LEU A 24 -6.39 -0.41 24.60
N MET A 25 -7.07 0.58 25.17
CA MET A 25 -8.21 1.24 24.52
C MET A 25 -7.77 2.03 23.28
N LEU A 26 -6.62 2.71 23.34
CA LEU A 26 -6.01 3.39 22.19
C LEU A 26 -5.61 2.39 21.09
N VAL A 27 -4.98 1.27 21.45
CA VAL A 27 -4.62 0.22 20.49
C VAL A 27 -5.86 -0.36 19.83
N ALA A 28 -6.90 -0.65 20.62
CA ALA A 28 -8.17 -1.16 20.09
C ALA A 28 -8.82 -0.16 19.11
N LEU A 29 -8.83 1.14 19.44
CA LEU A 29 -9.33 2.20 18.55
C LEU A 29 -8.60 2.24 17.22
N VAL A 30 -7.27 2.14 17.22
CA VAL A 30 -6.47 2.12 16.00
C VAL A 30 -6.79 0.90 15.14
N ILE A 31 -6.86 -0.28 15.75
CA ILE A 31 -7.17 -1.53 15.03
C ILE A 31 -8.59 -1.49 14.45
N LEU A 32 -9.57 -1.03 15.23
CA LEU A 32 -10.96 -0.92 14.79
C LEU A 32 -11.10 0.10 13.65
N GLY A 33 -10.37 1.22 13.75
CA GLY A 33 -10.31 2.24 12.72
C GLY A 33 -9.74 1.69 11.41
N ASP A 34 -8.59 1.02 11.46
CA ASP A 34 -7.96 0.43 10.28
C ASP A 34 -8.84 -0.65 9.63
N TYR A 35 -9.50 -1.49 10.44
CA TYR A 35 -10.36 -2.55 9.95
C TYR A 35 -11.64 -2.03 9.27
N HIS A 36 -12.27 -0.99 9.82
CA HIS A 36 -13.53 -0.44 9.28
C HIS A 36 -13.34 0.60 8.19
N TYR A 37 -12.23 1.35 8.20
CA TYR A 37 -11.98 2.42 7.24
C TYR A 37 -10.99 2.05 6.14
N SER A 38 -10.46 0.82 6.15
CA SER A 38 -9.70 0.32 5.01
C SER A 38 -10.56 0.30 3.75
N PRO A 39 -10.20 1.03 2.69
CA PRO A 39 -10.96 1.03 1.45
C PRO A 39 -10.96 -0.37 0.82
N ASP A 40 -12.08 -0.75 0.22
CA ASP A 40 -12.23 -2.05 -0.43
C ASP A 40 -11.18 -2.25 -1.52
N LYS A 41 -10.63 -3.46 -1.58
CA LYS A 41 -9.71 -3.88 -2.64
C LYS A 41 -10.52 -4.18 -3.90
N VAL A 42 -10.39 -3.34 -4.92
CA VAL A 42 -11.03 -3.55 -6.22
C VAL A 42 -10.00 -4.09 -7.20
N THR A 43 -10.24 -5.28 -7.74
CA THR A 43 -9.41 -5.86 -8.82
C THR A 43 -10.15 -5.74 -10.14
N ARG A 44 -9.53 -5.13 -11.15
CA ARG A 44 -10.06 -5.03 -12.51
C ARG A 44 -9.14 -5.74 -13.51
N PRO A 45 -9.67 -6.55 -14.43
CA PRO A 45 -8.88 -7.06 -15.55
C PRO A 45 -8.44 -5.89 -16.43
N ALA A 46 -7.22 -5.95 -16.93
CA ALA A 46 -6.62 -4.93 -17.81
C ALA A 46 -6.09 -5.57 -19.11
N GLY A 47 -6.61 -6.73 -19.48
CA GLY A 47 -6.28 -7.40 -20.73
C GLY A 47 -4.95 -8.17 -20.71
N GLU A 48 -4.47 -8.52 -21.90
CA GLU A 48 -3.20 -9.23 -22.08
C GLU A 48 -2.07 -8.26 -22.42
N VAL A 49 -0.84 -8.57 -21.98
CA VAL A 49 0.37 -7.82 -22.31
C VAL A 49 0.63 -7.86 -23.82
N LYS A 50 0.73 -6.69 -24.46
CA LYS A 50 1.18 -6.54 -25.85
C LYS A 50 2.65 -6.18 -25.93
N SER A 51 3.06 -5.17 -25.15
CA SER A 51 4.42 -4.66 -25.11
C SER A 51 4.74 -4.07 -23.74
N LEU A 52 6.02 -4.14 -23.36
CA LEU A 52 6.57 -3.53 -22.15
C LEU A 52 7.79 -2.71 -22.55
N VAL A 53 7.82 -1.43 -22.17
CA VAL A 53 8.93 -0.52 -22.43
C VAL A 53 9.42 0.04 -21.10
N LEU A 54 10.64 -0.32 -20.72
CA LEU A 54 11.29 0.21 -19.52
C LEU A 54 11.98 1.53 -19.86
N HIS A 55 11.56 2.61 -19.21
CA HIS A 55 12.22 3.90 -19.22
C HIS A 55 13.04 4.03 -17.94
N ASP A 56 14.34 3.81 -18.05
CA ASP A 56 15.26 4.00 -16.94
C ASP A 56 15.93 5.38 -17.05
N SER A 57 15.89 6.14 -15.96
CA SER A 57 16.53 7.45 -15.84
C SER A 57 17.33 7.52 -14.55
N ALA A 58 18.25 8.49 -14.44
CA ALA A 58 19.08 8.64 -13.24
C ALA A 58 18.29 8.87 -11.93
N PHE A 59 16.99 9.23 -12.02
CA PHE A 59 16.16 9.61 -10.88
C PHE A 59 14.89 8.78 -10.72
N SER A 60 14.50 8.00 -11.73
CA SER A 60 13.27 7.21 -11.72
C SER A 60 13.29 6.14 -12.80
N THR A 61 12.70 4.99 -12.49
CA THR A 61 12.46 3.91 -13.43
C THR A 61 10.95 3.82 -13.64
N ILE A 62 10.48 3.95 -14.89
CA ILE A 62 9.07 3.90 -15.25
C ILE A 62 8.90 2.85 -16.35
N THR A 63 7.95 1.93 -16.18
CA THR A 63 7.59 0.98 -17.23
C THR A 63 6.27 1.39 -17.90
N THR A 64 6.30 1.58 -19.21
CA THR A 64 5.09 1.71 -20.02
C THR A 64 4.63 0.31 -20.42
N LEU A 65 3.44 -0.07 -19.96
CA LEU A 65 2.78 -1.34 -20.25
C LEU A 65 1.64 -1.11 -21.25
N GLU A 66 1.75 -1.72 -22.43
CA GLU A 66 0.67 -1.80 -23.40
C GLU A 66 -0.09 -3.11 -23.20
N THR A 67 -1.41 -3.03 -23.11
CA THR A 67 -2.29 -4.19 -23.06
C THR A 67 -3.32 -4.18 -24.19
N THR A 68 -4.13 -5.24 -24.27
CA THR A 68 -5.30 -5.26 -25.17
C THR A 68 -6.31 -4.15 -24.88
N ASP A 69 -6.39 -3.74 -23.62
CA ASP A 69 -7.44 -2.84 -23.13
C ASP A 69 -6.98 -1.38 -23.09
N GLY A 70 -5.66 -1.12 -23.09
CA GLY A 70 -5.12 0.23 -23.12
C GLY A 70 -3.63 0.31 -22.79
N TRP A 71 -3.19 1.51 -22.43
CA TRP A 71 -1.81 1.81 -22.05
C TRP A 71 -1.78 2.22 -20.57
N TYR A 72 -0.79 1.72 -19.84
CA TYR A 72 -0.58 2.00 -18.42
C TYR A 72 0.88 2.40 -18.18
N GLN A 73 1.09 3.39 -17.32
CA GLN A 73 2.42 3.71 -16.80
C GLN A 73 2.55 3.18 -15.38
N LEU A 74 3.63 2.46 -15.14
CA LEU A 74 3.93 1.79 -13.90
C LEU A 74 5.25 2.32 -13.35
N GLU A 75 5.33 2.58 -12.06
CA GLU A 75 6.60 2.95 -11.43
C GLU A 75 7.38 1.66 -11.12
N GLY A 76 8.68 1.71 -11.39
CA GLY A 76 9.60 0.58 -11.25
C GLY A 76 9.70 -0.32 -12.49
N ALA A 77 10.60 -1.30 -12.39
CA ALA A 77 10.82 -2.29 -13.44
C ALA A 77 9.80 -3.41 -13.35
N VAL A 78 9.12 -3.69 -14.46
CA VAL A 78 8.11 -4.76 -14.56
C VAL A 78 8.55 -5.76 -15.62
N SER A 79 8.55 -7.04 -15.28
CA SER A 79 8.80 -8.13 -16.23
C SER A 79 7.49 -8.74 -16.70
N GLY A 80 7.38 -9.17 -17.95
CA GLY A 80 6.18 -9.84 -18.43
C GLY A 80 6.39 -10.29 -19.86
N ALA A 81 5.78 -11.41 -20.22
CA ALA A 81 5.78 -11.89 -21.58
C ALA A 81 4.52 -11.42 -22.32
N LYS A 82 4.63 -11.28 -23.64
CA LYS A 82 3.47 -11.02 -24.48
C LYS A 82 2.44 -12.14 -24.33
N GLY A 83 1.18 -11.79 -24.09
CA GLY A 83 0.10 -12.74 -23.81
C GLY A 83 -0.12 -13.07 -22.32
N ASP A 84 0.72 -12.55 -21.42
CA ASP A 84 0.46 -12.66 -19.98
C ASP A 84 -0.76 -11.81 -19.59
N VAL A 85 -1.55 -12.27 -18.62
CA VAL A 85 -2.80 -11.60 -18.21
C VAL A 85 -2.51 -10.53 -17.16
N VAL A 86 -2.98 -9.32 -17.38
CA VAL A 86 -2.79 -8.18 -16.49
C VAL A 86 -4.07 -7.90 -15.70
N SER A 87 -3.90 -7.64 -14.40
CA SER A 87 -4.96 -7.15 -13.53
C SER A 87 -4.47 -5.96 -12.72
N ILE A 88 -5.33 -4.99 -12.50
CA ILE A 88 -5.05 -3.78 -11.74
C ILE A 88 -5.82 -3.87 -10.43
N GLN A 89 -5.12 -3.77 -9.30
CA GLN A 89 -5.72 -3.74 -7.97
C GLN A 89 -5.60 -2.33 -7.40
N ALA A 90 -6.72 -1.76 -6.98
CA ALA A 90 -6.78 -0.50 -6.27
C ALA A 90 -7.29 -0.73 -4.83
N GLN A 91 -6.64 -0.10 -3.86
CA GLN A 91 -7.01 -0.06 -2.46
C GLN A 91 -6.79 1.38 -1.93
N GLY A 92 -7.82 2.21 -2.05
CA GLY A 92 -7.71 3.64 -1.70
C GLY A 92 -6.78 4.40 -2.65
N ALA A 93 -5.75 5.06 -2.10
CA ALA A 93 -4.67 5.67 -2.87
C ALA A 93 -3.67 4.62 -3.38
N TYR A 94 -3.57 3.47 -2.71
CA TYR A 94 -2.68 2.40 -3.10
C TYR A 94 -3.21 1.67 -4.31
N ARG A 95 -2.32 1.35 -5.22
CA ARG A 95 -2.69 1.03 -6.57
C ARG A 95 -1.53 0.19 -7.12
N LYS A 96 -1.81 -1.07 -7.51
CA LYS A 96 -0.81 -2.02 -8.04
C LYS A 96 -1.24 -2.75 -9.31
N ALA A 97 -0.32 -2.93 -10.24
CA ALA A 97 -0.53 -3.82 -11.40
C ALA A 97 0.02 -5.20 -11.08
N CYS A 98 -0.70 -6.25 -11.47
CA CYS A 98 -0.34 -7.64 -11.28
C CYS A 98 -0.40 -8.36 -12.62
N ILE A 99 0.74 -8.89 -13.06
CA ILE A 99 0.85 -9.68 -14.28
C ILE A 99 0.88 -11.16 -13.87
N ALA A 100 -0.02 -11.96 -14.42
CA ALA A 100 -0.08 -13.39 -14.23
C ALA A 100 0.47 -14.07 -15.48
N SER A 101 1.66 -14.68 -15.36
CA SER A 101 2.22 -15.44 -16.46
C SER A 101 1.54 -16.80 -16.62
N GLN A 102 1.27 -17.20 -17.87
CA GLN A 102 0.65 -18.50 -18.19
C GLN A 102 1.60 -19.69 -17.88
N ASP A 103 2.91 -19.45 -17.82
CA ASP A 103 3.90 -20.52 -17.76
C ASP A 103 4.28 -20.88 -16.31
N ARG A 104 3.40 -21.63 -15.61
CA ARG A 104 3.56 -22.35 -14.31
C ARG A 104 4.26 -21.66 -13.11
N ARG A 105 4.82 -20.47 -13.25
CA ARG A 105 5.36 -19.62 -12.19
C ARG A 105 4.54 -18.34 -12.22
N ARG A 106 3.56 -18.24 -11.31
CA ARG A 106 2.91 -16.96 -11.01
C ARG A 106 3.97 -16.00 -10.49
N VAL A 107 4.59 -15.23 -11.37
CA VAL A 107 5.40 -14.09 -10.97
C VAL A 107 4.43 -12.95 -10.70
N THR A 108 3.93 -12.85 -9.46
CA THR A 108 3.18 -11.67 -9.04
C THR A 108 4.17 -10.52 -8.92
N ILE A 109 4.15 -9.63 -9.90
CA ILE A 109 5.03 -8.47 -9.92
C ILE A 109 4.28 -7.33 -9.26
N PHE A 110 4.95 -6.69 -8.31
CA PHE A 110 4.44 -5.55 -7.58
C PHE A 110 4.95 -4.30 -8.30
N ALA A 111 4.13 -3.71 -9.16
CA ALA A 111 4.38 -2.36 -9.65
C ALA A 111 3.39 -1.44 -8.93
N GLU A 112 3.90 -0.66 -7.99
CA GLU A 112 3.15 0.35 -7.27
C GLU A 112 2.98 1.56 -8.19
N TYR A 113 1.78 2.12 -8.26
CA TYR A 113 1.53 3.33 -9.01
C TYR A 113 0.87 4.36 -8.09
N ASP A 114 1.58 5.44 -7.80
CA ASP A 114 1.02 6.59 -7.08
C ASP A 114 0.37 7.53 -8.09
N LEU A 115 -0.96 7.45 -8.25
CA LEU A 115 -1.71 8.30 -9.17
C LEU A 115 -2.00 9.71 -8.61
N ASN A 116 -1.21 10.16 -7.64
CA ASN A 116 -1.31 11.52 -7.12
C ASN A 116 -0.43 12.55 -7.87
N SER A 117 -0.06 12.29 -9.13
CA SER A 117 0.62 13.29 -9.97
C SER A 117 -0.38 14.19 -10.70
N ASN A 118 -1.28 14.84 -9.95
CA ASN A 118 -1.76 16.18 -10.31
C ASN A 118 -1.06 17.27 -9.48
N ALA A 119 0.02 16.92 -8.77
CA ALA A 119 0.91 17.87 -8.15
C ALA A 119 2.35 17.58 -8.60
N GLN A 120 2.93 18.51 -9.34
CA GLN A 120 4.37 18.72 -9.36
C GLN A 120 4.91 18.63 -7.93
N SER A 121 5.80 17.68 -7.66
CA SER A 121 6.77 17.82 -6.58
C SER A 121 8.15 17.50 -7.13
N VAL A 122 8.65 18.44 -7.95
CA VAL A 122 10.09 18.66 -8.05
C VAL A 122 10.51 19.22 -6.70
N LYS A 123 10.97 18.36 -5.79
CA LYS A 123 11.74 18.81 -4.63
C LYS A 123 13.20 18.82 -5.06
N SER A 124 13.65 19.92 -5.68
CA SER A 124 15.08 20.20 -5.77
C SER A 124 15.58 20.31 -4.34
N ARG A 125 16.58 19.49 -4.02
CA ARG A 125 17.43 19.69 -2.86
C ARG A 125 18.74 20.22 -3.42
N ASP A 126 18.74 21.51 -3.73
CA ASP A 126 19.99 22.24 -3.94
C ASP A 126 20.74 22.34 -2.61
N ARG A 127 22.06 22.23 -2.71
CA ARG A 127 23.02 22.37 -1.61
C ARG A 127 22.95 23.75 -0.96
#